data_AF-A0A958MB71-F1
#
_entry.id   AF-A0A958MB71-F1
#
_cell.length_a   1.000
_cell.length_b   1.000
_cell.length_c   1.000
_cell.angle_alpha   90.00
_cell.angle_beta   90.00
_cell.angle_gamma   90.00
#
_symmetry.space_group_name_H-M   'P 1'
#
loop_
_entity.id
_entity.type
_entity.pdbx_description
1 polymer ?
#
loop_
_entity_poly.entity_id
_entity_poly.type
_entity_poly.pdbx_seq_one_letter_code
_entity_poly.pdbx_strand_id
1 'polypeptide(L)'
;MKNYVIGVDYGSDSVRSVIVNAESGEEAGSAVFYYPRWKEGLFCDPAGNQFRQHPLDYLEGLETSIAEALKTAPAGTAAQVRAIAVDTTGSTPVAVDRTGTPLALLPGFEQEPDAMFILWKDHTAIKDAAQISLLAAKSEVDYTKYEGGIYSSEWFWAKILRTLRANEKVRRAAYSWVEHCDWIPFLLTGGTDV
;
A
#
# COMPACT_ATOMS: atom_id res chain seq x y z
N MET A 1 -6.40 15.03 -31.31
CA MET A 1 -5.74 15.16 -30.00
C MET A 1 -5.46 13.75 -29.53
N LYS A 2 -4.25 13.45 -29.04
CA LYS A 2 -3.96 12.13 -28.47
C LYS A 2 -4.51 12.12 -27.04
N ASN A 3 -5.04 10.99 -26.59
CA ASN A 3 -5.42 10.80 -25.20
C ASN A 3 -4.38 9.91 -24.53
N TYR A 4 -3.90 10.33 -23.36
CA TYR A 4 -2.95 9.55 -22.57
C TYR A 4 -3.57 9.12 -21.24
N VAL A 5 -3.11 7.99 -20.72
CA VAL A 5 -3.41 7.51 -19.37
C VAL A 5 -2.11 7.23 -18.63
N ILE A 6 -2.16 7.33 -17.31
CA ILE A 6 -1.03 7.01 -16.42
C ILE A 6 -1.32 5.69 -15.70
N GLY A 7 -0.39 4.76 -15.74
CA GLY A 7 -0.35 3.60 -14.84
C GLY A 7 0.73 3.80 -13.79
N VAL A 8 0.41 3.55 -12.52
CA VAL A 8 1.35 3.61 -11.41
C VAL A 8 1.42 2.24 -10.74
N ASP A 9 2.57 1.58 -10.87
CA ASP A 9 2.87 0.25 -10.33
C ASP A 9 3.74 0.38 -9.08
N TYR A 10 3.13 0.13 -7.91
CA TYR A 10 3.81 0.07 -6.63
C TYR A 10 4.31 -1.35 -6.36
N GLY A 11 5.56 -1.58 -6.75
CA GLY A 11 6.33 -2.76 -6.37
C GLY A 11 6.82 -2.73 -4.93
N SER A 12 7.57 -3.76 -4.55
CA SER A 12 8.13 -3.87 -3.19
C SER A 12 9.30 -2.90 -2.93
N ASP A 13 10.14 -2.62 -3.93
CA ASP A 13 11.35 -1.80 -3.73
C ASP A 13 11.25 -0.40 -4.34
N SER A 14 10.23 -0.17 -5.16
CA SER A 14 10.07 1.04 -5.96
C SER A 14 8.63 1.20 -6.46
N VAL A 15 8.31 2.42 -6.89
CA VAL A 15 7.13 2.73 -7.70
C VAL A 15 7.56 3.11 -9.12
N ARG A 16 6.83 2.61 -10.11
CA ARG A 16 7.02 2.93 -11.53
C ARG A 16 5.79 3.64 -12.06
N SER A 17 5.99 4.74 -12.76
CA SER A 17 4.93 5.39 -13.55
C SER A 17 5.18 5.19 -15.03
N VAL A 18 4.13 4.84 -15.77
CA VAL A 18 4.12 4.74 -17.24
C VAL A 18 3.01 5.62 -17.80
N ILE A 19 3.32 6.38 -18.85
CA ILE A 19 2.35 7.16 -19.61
C ILE A 19 2.10 6.42 -20.92
N VAL A 20 0.84 6.09 -21.20
CA VAL A 20 0.46 5.25 -22.33
C VAL A 20 -0.53 5.98 -23.21
N ASN A 21 -0.35 5.89 -24.54
CA ASN A 21 -1.36 6.33 -25.50
C ASN A 21 -2.58 5.42 -25.40
N ALA A 22 -3.74 6.00 -25.05
CA ALA A 22 -4.97 5.25 -24.79
C ALA A 22 -5.54 4.54 -26.04
N GLU A 23 -5.18 4.99 -27.24
CA GLU A 23 -5.66 4.39 -28.49
C GLU A 23 -4.76 3.26 -28.99
N SER A 24 -3.43 3.41 -28.85
CA SER A 24 -2.46 2.46 -29.41
C SER A 24 -1.84 1.51 -28.38
N GLY A 25 -1.92 1.83 -27.08
CA GLY A 25 -1.19 1.11 -26.03
C GLY A 25 0.32 1.36 -26.01
N GLU A 26 0.82 2.31 -26.83
CA GLU A 26 2.24 2.65 -26.89
C GLU A 26 2.67 3.46 -25.66
N GLU A 27 3.77 3.06 -25.02
CA GLU A 27 4.40 3.81 -23.94
C GLU A 27 5.01 5.10 -24.50
N ALA A 28 4.59 6.23 -23.96
CA ALA A 28 5.09 7.55 -24.33
C ALA A 28 6.21 8.03 -23.41
N GLY A 29 6.24 7.56 -22.16
CA GLY A 29 7.27 7.90 -21.18
C GLY A 29 7.13 7.06 -19.92
N SER A 30 8.22 6.85 -19.22
CA SER A 30 8.24 6.12 -17.95
C SER A 30 9.34 6.61 -17.03
N ALA A 31 9.17 6.33 -15.75
CA ALA A 31 10.20 6.53 -14.73
C ALA A 31 9.97 5.60 -13.53
N VAL A 32 11.05 5.37 -12.78
CA VAL A 32 11.06 4.54 -11.57
C VAL A 32 11.64 5.34 -10.42
N PHE A 33 11.00 5.27 -9.26
CA PHE A 33 11.49 5.82 -8.01
C PHE A 33 11.71 4.69 -7.00
N TYR A 34 12.95 4.52 -6.54
CA TYR A 34 13.28 3.55 -5.49
C TYR A 34 13.03 4.14 -4.12
N TYR A 35 12.37 3.38 -3.25
CA TYR A 35 11.98 3.80 -1.91
C TYR A 35 13.21 4.01 -1.00
N PRO A 36 13.56 5.26 -0.63
CA PRO A 36 14.79 5.54 0.10
C PRO A 36 14.78 4.95 1.52
N ARG A 37 13.67 5.08 2.26
CA ARG A 37 13.59 4.60 3.65
C ARG A 37 13.57 3.08 3.71
N TRP A 38 12.87 2.45 2.77
CA TRP A 38 12.90 1.00 2.59
C TRP A 38 14.31 0.47 2.27
N LYS A 39 15.06 1.15 1.39
CA LYS A 39 16.43 0.75 1.03
C LYS A 39 17.39 0.78 2.23
N GLU A 40 17.15 1.67 3.19
CA GLU A 40 17.89 1.74 4.45
C GLU A 40 17.46 0.66 5.47
N GLY A 41 16.42 -0.11 5.17
CA GLY A 41 15.88 -1.15 6.05
C GLY A 41 15.12 -0.59 7.25
N LEU A 42 14.65 0.66 7.18
CA LEU A 42 13.93 1.28 8.30
C LEU A 42 12.66 0.46 8.63
N PHE A 43 12.39 0.34 9.93
CA PHE A 43 11.23 -0.36 10.50
C PHE A 43 11.15 -1.87 10.19
N CYS A 44 12.20 -2.45 9.60
CA CYS A 44 12.29 -3.88 9.29
C CYS A 44 13.10 -4.65 10.34
N ASP A 45 12.65 -5.85 10.65
CA ASP A 45 13.39 -6.86 11.40
C ASP A 45 13.24 -8.21 10.69
N PRO A 46 14.16 -8.55 9.77
CA PRO A 46 14.09 -9.80 9.02
C PRO A 46 14.12 -11.04 9.91
N ALA A 47 14.82 -11.01 11.06
CA ALA A 47 14.88 -12.14 11.97
C ALA A 47 13.53 -12.37 12.67
N GLY A 48 12.78 -11.30 12.91
CA GLY A 48 11.41 -11.31 13.40
C GLY A 48 10.32 -11.46 12.33
N ASN A 49 10.69 -11.61 11.05
CA ASN A 49 9.78 -11.57 9.89
C ASN A 49 8.95 -10.27 9.76
N GLN A 50 9.48 -9.15 10.25
CA GLN A 50 8.86 -7.84 10.18
C GLN A 50 9.37 -7.05 8.97
N PHE A 51 8.46 -6.63 8.10
CA PHE A 51 8.76 -5.82 6.92
C PHE A 51 7.71 -4.70 6.78
N ARG A 52 8.15 -3.47 7.04
CA ARG A 52 7.27 -2.30 7.08
C ARG A 52 7.74 -1.24 6.09
N GLN A 53 6.81 -0.52 5.48
CA GLN A 53 7.12 0.54 4.52
C GLN A 53 6.53 1.86 4.97
N HIS A 54 7.34 2.92 4.82
CA HIS A 54 6.95 4.25 5.25
C HIS A 54 6.06 4.92 4.19
N PRO A 55 4.90 5.50 4.56
CA PRO A 55 3.97 6.12 3.60
C PRO A 55 4.59 7.23 2.74
N LEU A 56 5.55 7.98 3.27
CA LEU A 56 6.28 9.00 2.48
C LEU A 56 7.05 8.43 1.29
N ASP A 57 7.56 7.18 1.35
CA ASP A 57 8.22 6.58 0.18
C ASP A 57 7.21 6.40 -0.98
N TYR A 58 5.93 6.20 -0.66
CA TYR A 58 4.88 6.09 -1.66
C TYR A 58 4.43 7.46 -2.20
N LEU A 59 4.31 8.48 -1.34
CA LEU A 59 3.90 9.83 -1.74
C LEU A 59 4.99 10.54 -2.56
N GLU A 60 6.22 10.55 -2.06
CA GLU A 60 7.37 11.15 -2.75
C GLU A 60 7.65 10.40 -4.06
N GLY A 61 7.49 9.06 -4.05
CA GLY A 61 7.65 8.23 -5.23
C GLY A 61 6.58 8.46 -6.29
N LEU A 62 5.33 8.67 -5.89
CA LEU A 62 4.22 9.01 -6.81
C LEU A 62 4.52 10.30 -7.56
N GLU A 63 4.79 11.37 -6.81
CA GLU A 63 5.08 12.69 -7.37
C GLU A 63 6.30 12.63 -8.30
N THR A 64 7.40 12.06 -7.80
CA THR A 64 8.67 11.99 -8.55
C THR A 64 8.54 11.15 -9.81
N SER A 65 7.98 9.94 -9.71
CA SER A 65 7.89 9.03 -10.87
C SER A 65 6.97 9.58 -11.96
N ILE A 66 5.85 10.23 -11.61
CA ILE A 66 4.97 10.86 -12.60
C ILE A 66 5.68 12.06 -13.26
N ALA A 67 6.31 12.92 -12.46
CA ALA A 67 7.01 14.10 -12.97
C ALA A 67 8.14 13.71 -13.94
N GLU A 68 8.94 12.71 -13.60
CA GLU A 68 10.02 12.22 -14.47
C GLU A 68 9.49 11.50 -15.71
N ALA A 69 8.41 10.71 -15.61
CA ALA A 69 7.78 10.08 -16.78
C ALA A 69 7.26 11.14 -17.77
N LEU A 70 6.70 12.24 -17.27
CA LEU A 70 6.23 13.35 -18.13
C LEU A 70 7.36 14.08 -18.85
N LYS A 71 8.57 14.10 -18.30
CA LYS A 71 9.75 14.69 -18.96
C LYS A 71 10.26 13.86 -20.12
N THR A 72 10.10 12.53 -20.06
CA THR A 72 10.49 11.62 -21.15
C THR A 72 9.40 11.51 -22.21
N ALA A 73 8.16 11.89 -21.89
CA ALA A 73 7.05 11.95 -22.83
C ALA A 73 7.10 13.14 -23.80
N PRO A 74 6.42 13.05 -24.96
CA PRO A 74 6.33 14.17 -25.91
C PRO A 74 5.81 15.47 -25.25
N ALA A 75 6.33 16.61 -25.67
CA ALA A 75 5.91 17.90 -25.15
C ALA A 75 4.38 18.11 -25.28
N GLY A 76 3.75 18.62 -24.21
CA GLY A 76 2.30 18.81 -24.15
C GLY A 76 1.49 17.55 -23.78
N THR A 77 2.16 16.44 -23.45
CA THR A 77 1.48 15.21 -22.99
C THR A 77 0.67 15.43 -21.70
N ALA A 78 1.19 16.22 -20.75
CA ALA A 78 0.51 16.48 -19.47
C ALA A 78 -0.93 16.98 -19.64
N ALA A 79 -1.17 17.92 -20.57
CA ALA A 79 -2.50 18.47 -20.84
C ALA A 79 -3.46 17.49 -21.54
N GLN A 80 -2.94 16.36 -22.01
CA GLN A 80 -3.67 15.31 -22.73
C GLN A 80 -3.90 14.04 -21.88
N VAL A 81 -3.43 14.01 -20.63
CA VAL A 81 -3.71 12.93 -19.68
C VAL A 81 -5.19 12.97 -19.29
N ARG A 82 -5.88 11.83 -19.36
CA ARG A 82 -7.32 11.69 -19.09
C ARG A 82 -7.65 10.87 -17.86
N ALA A 83 -6.77 9.97 -17.46
CA ALA A 83 -6.98 9.11 -16.31
C ALA A 83 -5.65 8.66 -15.71
N ILE A 84 -5.71 8.25 -14.45
CA ILE A 84 -4.65 7.58 -13.71
C ILE A 84 -5.23 6.30 -13.12
N ALA A 85 -4.46 5.22 -13.17
CA ALA A 85 -4.74 3.95 -12.53
C ALA A 85 -3.56 3.57 -11.65
N VAL A 86 -3.84 2.87 -10.56
CA VAL A 86 -2.85 2.46 -9.57
C VAL A 86 -2.96 0.96 -9.36
N ASP A 87 -1.83 0.28 -9.35
CA ASP A 87 -1.68 -1.08 -8.91
C ASP A 87 -0.61 -1.14 -7.80
N THR A 88 -0.78 -2.07 -6.86
CA THR A 88 0.13 -2.21 -5.72
C THR A 88 0.38 -3.67 -5.42
N THR A 89 1.44 -3.96 -4.66
CA THR A 89 1.56 -5.25 -3.97
C THR A 89 0.28 -5.58 -3.20
N GLY A 90 -0.12 -6.85 -3.24
CA GLY A 90 -1.37 -7.31 -2.62
C GLY A 90 -1.25 -7.45 -1.11
N SER A 91 -2.28 -7.02 -0.37
CA SER A 91 -2.33 -7.10 1.08
C SER A 91 -1.18 -6.38 1.77
N THR A 92 -1.09 -5.09 1.51
CA THR A 92 -0.17 -4.15 2.17
C THR A 92 -1.01 -3.10 2.90
N PRO A 93 -1.59 -3.42 4.08
CA PRO A 93 -2.48 -2.51 4.79
C PRO A 93 -1.76 -1.51 5.70
N VAL A 94 -2.47 -0.45 6.08
CA VAL A 94 -2.03 0.53 7.08
C VAL A 94 -3.18 0.97 7.98
N ALA A 95 -2.87 1.32 9.23
CA ALA A 95 -3.80 1.98 10.14
C ALA A 95 -3.93 3.47 9.79
N VAL A 96 -5.15 3.99 9.75
CA VAL A 96 -5.44 5.39 9.47
C VAL A 96 -6.27 6.03 10.58
N ASP A 97 -6.15 7.35 10.72
CA ASP A 97 -7.11 8.13 11.50
C ASP A 97 -8.41 8.34 10.70
N ARG A 98 -9.36 9.09 11.28
CA ARG A 98 -10.65 9.36 10.65
C ARG A 98 -10.54 10.07 9.30
N THR A 99 -9.47 10.83 9.08
CA THR A 99 -9.28 11.55 7.81
C THR A 99 -8.70 10.66 6.71
N GLY A 100 -8.36 9.41 7.03
CA GLY A 100 -7.62 8.53 6.13
C GLY A 100 -6.12 8.79 6.12
N THR A 101 -5.60 9.57 7.07
CA THR A 101 -4.17 9.81 7.21
C THR A 101 -3.52 8.60 7.88
N PRO A 102 -2.52 7.94 7.25
CA PRO A 102 -1.74 6.88 7.88
C PRO A 102 -1.15 7.37 9.19
N LEU A 103 -1.28 6.56 10.24
CA LEU A 103 -0.84 6.98 11.57
C LEU A 103 0.65 7.36 11.59
N ALA A 104 1.51 6.72 10.79
CA ALA A 104 2.93 7.07 10.67
C ALA A 104 3.20 8.51 10.20
N LEU A 105 2.22 9.22 9.64
CA LEU A 105 2.32 10.63 9.26
C LEU A 105 1.87 11.59 10.39
N LEU A 106 1.38 11.06 11.51
CA LEU A 106 0.87 11.86 12.63
C LEU A 106 1.93 12.06 13.72
N PRO A 107 1.87 13.19 14.45
CA PRO A 107 2.77 13.44 15.58
C PRO A 107 2.79 12.31 16.61
N GLY A 108 3.97 11.83 16.93
CA GLY A 108 4.22 10.75 17.88
C GLY A 108 4.18 9.35 17.29
N PHE A 109 3.88 9.15 16.00
CA PHE A 109 3.87 7.84 15.34
C PHE A 109 4.95 7.70 14.25
N GLU A 110 5.77 8.72 14.04
CA GLU A 110 6.76 8.81 12.96
C GLU A 110 7.82 7.69 13.03
N GLN A 111 8.04 7.14 14.22
CA GLN A 111 9.00 6.08 14.49
C GLN A 111 8.34 4.78 14.98
N GLU A 112 7.03 4.66 14.83
CA GLU A 112 6.26 3.49 15.28
C GLU A 112 6.13 2.47 14.13
N PRO A 113 6.82 1.30 14.17
CA PRO A 113 6.75 0.32 13.08
C PRO A 113 5.35 -0.18 12.78
N ASP A 114 4.47 -0.24 13.79
CA ASP A 114 3.09 -0.72 13.62
C ASP A 114 2.13 0.34 13.05
N ALA A 115 2.60 1.59 12.91
CA ALA A 115 1.88 2.66 12.24
C ALA A 115 2.22 2.77 10.73
N MET A 116 3.22 2.00 10.29
CA MET A 116 3.68 1.92 8.90
C MET A 116 2.80 0.97 8.08
N PHE A 117 2.95 1.00 6.75
CA PHE A 117 2.37 -0.03 5.90
C PHE A 117 2.99 -1.39 6.20
N ILE A 118 2.15 -2.43 6.30
CA ILE A 118 2.54 -3.80 6.59
C ILE A 118 2.71 -4.57 5.28
N LEU A 119 3.94 -4.69 4.78
CA LEU A 119 4.20 -5.24 3.46
C LEU A 119 3.67 -6.68 3.30
N TRP A 120 3.27 -7.06 2.09
CA TRP A 120 2.76 -8.40 1.76
C TRP A 120 3.61 -9.54 2.36
N LYS A 121 4.94 -9.45 2.27
CA LYS A 121 5.91 -10.44 2.80
C LYS A 121 6.15 -10.38 4.32
N ASP A 122 5.40 -9.57 5.06
CA ASP A 122 5.44 -9.55 6.53
C ASP A 122 4.71 -10.78 7.08
N HIS A 123 5.43 -11.57 7.90
CA HIS A 123 4.89 -12.78 8.53
C HIS A 123 4.84 -12.68 10.05
N THR A 124 4.81 -11.47 10.62
CA THR A 124 4.65 -11.29 12.07
C THR A 124 3.33 -11.85 12.61
N ALA A 125 2.32 -12.01 11.74
CA ALA A 125 0.96 -12.43 12.06
C ALA A 125 0.68 -13.94 11.90
N ILE A 126 1.70 -14.81 11.84
CA ILE A 126 1.53 -16.27 11.66
C ILE A 126 0.56 -16.87 12.70
N LYS A 127 0.71 -16.51 13.98
CA LYS A 127 -0.14 -17.05 15.06
C LYS A 127 -1.59 -16.58 14.93
N ASP A 128 -1.78 -15.33 14.53
CA ASP A 128 -3.09 -14.71 14.34
C ASP A 128 -3.83 -15.34 13.15
N ALA A 129 -3.14 -15.58 12.03
CA ALA A 129 -3.70 -16.27 10.87
C ALA A 129 -4.11 -17.72 11.16
N ALA A 130 -3.29 -18.45 11.94
CA ALA A 130 -3.66 -19.79 12.40
C ALA A 130 -4.94 -19.77 13.26
N GLN A 131 -5.08 -18.76 14.12
CA GLN A 131 -6.29 -18.60 14.93
C GLN A 131 -7.52 -18.27 14.07
N ILE A 132 -7.38 -17.42 13.04
CA ILE A 132 -8.45 -17.13 12.08
C ILE A 132 -8.89 -18.41 11.37
N SER A 133 -7.94 -19.20 10.86
CA SER A 133 -8.24 -20.47 10.18
C SER A 133 -8.98 -21.46 11.09
N LEU A 134 -8.52 -21.60 12.34
CA LEU A 134 -9.17 -22.47 13.33
C LEU A 134 -10.58 -22.02 13.70
N LEU A 135 -10.84 -20.71 13.71
CA LEU A 135 -12.16 -20.16 13.99
C LEU A 135 -13.10 -20.35 12.78
N ALA A 136 -12.62 -20.09 11.56
CA ALA A 136 -13.41 -20.24 10.35
C ALA A 136 -13.88 -21.69 10.14
N ALA A 137 -13.00 -22.67 10.35
CA ALA A 137 -13.34 -24.10 10.26
C ALA A 137 -14.39 -24.56 11.29
N LYS A 138 -14.62 -23.79 12.36
CA LYS A 138 -15.63 -24.05 13.41
C LYS A 138 -16.88 -23.18 13.27
N SER A 139 -16.88 -22.24 12.33
CA SER A 139 -18.00 -21.31 12.12
C SER A 139 -19.10 -21.97 11.31
N GLU A 140 -20.32 -21.42 11.38
CA GLU A 140 -21.46 -21.91 10.58
C GLU A 140 -21.12 -21.90 9.07
N VAL A 141 -20.42 -20.86 8.64
CA VAL A 141 -19.86 -20.76 7.29
C VAL A 141 -18.34 -20.67 7.39
N ASP A 142 -17.67 -21.70 6.90
CA ASP A 142 -16.23 -21.64 6.67
C ASP A 142 -15.93 -20.85 5.39
N TYR A 143 -15.54 -19.58 5.55
CA TYR A 143 -15.15 -18.72 4.43
C TYR A 143 -13.78 -19.09 3.84
N THR A 144 -12.95 -19.86 4.54
CA THR A 144 -11.63 -20.27 4.01
C THR A 144 -11.74 -21.20 2.79
N LYS A 145 -12.95 -21.75 2.54
CA LYS A 145 -13.25 -22.51 1.32
C LYS A 145 -12.99 -21.73 0.01
N TYR A 146 -12.97 -20.40 0.05
CA TYR A 146 -12.71 -19.55 -1.12
C TYR A 146 -11.20 -19.29 -1.35
N GLU A 147 -10.35 -19.75 -0.44
CA GLU A 147 -8.92 -19.44 -0.40
C GLU A 147 -8.05 -20.69 -0.13
N GLY A 148 -8.64 -21.89 -0.27
CA GLY A 148 -7.93 -23.16 -0.14
C GLY A 148 -7.88 -23.75 1.28
N GLY A 149 -8.69 -23.23 2.21
CA GLY A 149 -8.89 -23.82 3.54
C GLY A 149 -7.96 -23.29 4.63
N ILE A 150 -7.04 -22.37 4.31
CA ILE A 150 -6.07 -21.80 5.25
C ILE A 150 -5.92 -20.31 4.98
N TYR A 151 -6.13 -19.50 6.02
CA TYR A 151 -5.94 -18.05 5.96
C TYR A 151 -4.45 -17.71 6.05
N SER A 152 -3.94 -16.88 5.14
CA SER A 152 -2.52 -16.48 5.11
C SER A 152 -2.18 -15.43 6.18
N SER A 153 -0.96 -15.49 6.72
CA SER A 153 -0.39 -14.43 7.56
C SER A 153 -0.16 -13.12 6.82
N GLU A 154 -0.05 -13.20 5.49
CA GLU A 154 0.14 -12.04 4.62
C GLU A 154 -1.14 -11.21 4.47
N TRP A 155 -2.30 -11.75 4.88
CA TRP A 155 -3.60 -11.15 4.59
C TRP A 155 -4.11 -10.18 5.66
N PHE A 156 -4.91 -9.23 5.19
CA PHE A 156 -5.46 -8.08 5.90
C PHE A 156 -5.84 -8.33 7.36
N TRP A 157 -6.72 -9.30 7.63
CA TRP A 157 -7.27 -9.51 8.98
C TRP A 157 -6.25 -10.04 9.98
N ALA A 158 -5.31 -10.88 9.55
CA ALA A 158 -4.26 -11.40 10.42
C ALA A 158 -3.33 -10.27 10.87
N LYS A 159 -2.93 -9.40 9.94
CA LYS A 159 -2.07 -8.24 10.19
C LYS A 159 -2.72 -7.26 11.18
N ILE A 160 -4.00 -6.95 10.97
CA ILE A 160 -4.78 -6.08 11.88
C ILE A 160 -4.85 -6.72 13.27
N LEU A 161 -5.26 -7.99 13.37
CA LEU A 161 -5.40 -8.69 14.66
C LEU A 161 -4.09 -8.69 15.45
N ARG A 162 -2.97 -8.99 14.77
CA ARG A 162 -1.63 -8.95 15.37
C ARG A 162 -1.31 -7.56 15.91
N THR A 163 -1.53 -6.50 15.12
CA THR A 163 -1.21 -5.13 15.53
C THR A 163 -2.07 -4.65 16.70
N LEU A 164 -3.38 -4.93 16.68
CA LEU A 164 -4.29 -4.57 17.77
C LEU A 164 -3.90 -5.25 19.10
N ARG A 165 -3.26 -6.43 19.04
CA ARG A 165 -2.77 -7.15 20.22
C ARG A 165 -1.40 -6.65 20.68
N ALA A 166 -0.50 -6.39 19.74
CA ALA A 166 0.89 -6.04 20.03
C ALA A 166 1.06 -4.58 20.46
N ASN A 167 0.24 -3.67 19.91
CA ASN A 167 0.46 -2.24 20.06
C ASN A 167 -0.81 -1.50 20.48
N GLU A 168 -0.92 -1.26 21.78
CA GLU A 168 -2.05 -0.53 22.35
C GLU A 168 -2.13 0.93 21.85
N LYS A 169 -1.00 1.58 21.58
CA LYS A 169 -0.96 2.96 21.13
C LYS A 169 -1.58 3.09 19.73
N VAL A 170 -1.17 2.23 18.80
CA VAL A 170 -1.77 2.14 17.45
C VAL A 170 -3.23 1.72 17.55
N ARG A 171 -3.57 0.71 18.36
CA ARG A 171 -4.97 0.28 18.57
C ARG A 171 -5.89 1.42 18.99
N ARG A 172 -5.44 2.29 19.90
CA ARG A 172 -6.26 3.40 20.41
C ARG A 172 -6.40 4.55 19.42
N ALA A 173 -5.41 4.74 18.55
CA ALA A 173 -5.40 5.84 17.59
C ALA A 173 -6.01 5.49 16.23
N ALA A 174 -5.95 4.21 15.83
CA ALA A 174 -6.51 3.75 14.57
C ALA A 174 -8.04 3.91 14.58
N TYR A 175 -8.55 4.63 13.58
CA TYR A 175 -9.98 4.75 13.32
C TYR A 175 -10.44 3.66 12.33
N SER A 176 -9.62 3.42 11.29
CA SER A 176 -9.86 2.38 10.28
C SER A 176 -8.54 1.78 9.78
N TRP A 177 -8.64 0.82 8.86
CA TRP A 177 -7.53 0.19 8.16
C TRP A 177 -7.85 0.15 6.67
N VAL A 178 -6.85 0.44 5.84
CA VAL A 178 -7.02 0.51 4.38
C VAL A 178 -5.87 -0.22 3.69
N GLU A 179 -6.15 -0.80 2.52
CA GLU A 179 -5.12 -1.35 1.64
C GLU A 179 -4.36 -0.25 0.91
N HIS A 180 -3.11 -0.53 0.54
CA HIS A 180 -2.31 0.39 -0.27
C HIS A 180 -3.00 0.76 -1.59
N CYS A 181 -3.62 -0.21 -2.27
CA CYS A 181 -4.36 0.02 -3.52
C CYS A 181 -5.62 0.89 -3.34
N ASP A 182 -6.19 0.96 -2.14
CA ASP A 182 -7.35 1.81 -1.85
C ASP A 182 -6.92 3.20 -1.36
N TRP A 183 -5.81 3.27 -0.61
CA TRP A 183 -5.32 4.51 -0.02
C TRP A 183 -4.82 5.52 -1.06
N ILE A 184 -4.08 5.08 -2.08
CA ILE A 184 -3.55 6.00 -3.09
C ILE A 184 -4.70 6.66 -3.90
N PRO A 185 -5.71 5.95 -4.41
CA PRO A 185 -6.87 6.59 -5.03
C PRO A 185 -7.65 7.50 -4.07
N PHE A 186 -7.83 7.11 -2.81
CA PHE A 186 -8.47 7.95 -1.80
C PHE A 186 -7.73 9.29 -1.65
N LEU A 187 -6.39 9.25 -1.53
CA LEU A 187 -5.54 10.43 -1.46
C LEU A 187 -5.65 11.29 -2.74
N LEU A 188 -5.51 10.68 -3.91
CA LEU A 188 -5.54 11.37 -5.21
C LEU A 188 -6.88 12.04 -5.50
N THR A 189 -7.98 11.51 -4.95
CA THR A 189 -9.33 12.07 -5.11
C THR A 189 -9.70 13.08 -4.02
N GLY A 190 -8.80 13.39 -3.09
CA GLY A 190 -9.02 14.38 -2.03
C GLY A 190 -9.90 13.86 -0.89
N GLY A 191 -9.89 12.56 -0.62
CA GLY A 191 -10.59 11.95 0.50
C GLY A 191 -10.18 12.54 1.85
N THR A 192 -11.16 12.74 2.73
CA THR A 192 -10.96 13.38 4.05
C THR A 192 -11.79 12.75 5.19
N ASP A 193 -12.53 11.67 4.90
CA ASP A 193 -13.29 10.87 5.87
C ASP A 193 -13.35 9.43 5.35
N VAL A 194 -12.92 8.46 6.15
CA VAL A 194 -12.87 7.02 5.80
C VAL A 194 -14.01 6.21 6.37
#